data_AF-A0A519T272-F1
#
_entry.id   AF-A0A519T272-F1
#
_cell.length_a   1.000
_cell.length_b   1.000
_cell.length_c   1.000
_cell.angle_alpha   90.00
_cell.angle_beta   90.00
_cell.angle_gamma   90.00
#
_symmetry.space_group_name_H-M   'P 1'
#
loop_
_entity.id
_entity.type
_entity.pdbx_description
1 polymer ?
#
loop_
_entity_poly.entity_id
_entity_poly.type
_entity_poly.pdbx_seq_one_letter_code
_entity_poly.pdbx_strand_id
1 'polypeptide(L)'
;MIARRYRTVLTEGYREGGVNFGGHYRLVTWMCGASCTQSALVDARTGRIYEGPIAALGFSFRANSRLLVVNPPDSSEVATSLFPPEYWVWHEASRQFEQP
;
A
#
# COMPACT_ATOMS: atom_id res chain seq x y z
N MET A 1 -10.16 4.11 -11.83
CA MET A 1 -10.44 3.21 -10.69
C MET A 1 -9.66 1.91 -10.84
N ILE A 2 -8.66 1.74 -9.98
CA ILE A 2 -7.79 0.56 -9.85
C ILE A 2 -8.61 -0.72 -9.63
N ALA A 3 -9.68 -0.63 -8.82
CA ALA A 3 -10.54 -1.77 -8.49
C ALA A 3 -11.12 -2.51 -9.71
N ARG A 4 -11.48 -1.77 -10.78
CA ARG A 4 -12.04 -2.39 -11.99
C ARG A 4 -10.95 -2.99 -12.89
N ARG A 5 -9.78 -2.36 -12.94
CA ARG A 5 -8.66 -2.79 -13.80
C ARG A 5 -7.89 -3.98 -13.22
N TYR A 6 -7.81 -4.07 -11.89
CA TYR A 6 -7.01 -5.07 -11.18
C TYR A 6 -7.86 -5.97 -10.26
N ARG A 7 -9.12 -6.22 -10.65
CA ARG A 7 -10.08 -6.97 -9.84
C ARG A 7 -9.56 -8.32 -9.36
N THR A 8 -8.94 -9.09 -10.25
CA THR A 8 -8.40 -10.43 -9.94
C THR A 8 -7.33 -10.35 -8.86
N VAL A 9 -6.30 -9.52 -9.10
CA VAL A 9 -5.18 -9.32 -8.16
C VAL A 9 -5.65 -8.86 -6.78
N LEU A 10 -6.62 -7.93 -6.73
CA LEU A 10 -7.18 -7.46 -5.46
C LEU A 10 -7.98 -8.55 -4.74
N THR A 11 -8.72 -9.36 -5.48
CA THR A 11 -9.52 -10.45 -4.91
C THR A 11 -8.63 -11.58 -4.39
N GLU A 12 -7.61 -11.96 -5.14
CA GLU A 12 -6.64 -12.98 -4.75
C GLU A 12 -5.78 -12.50 -3.58
N GLY A 13 -5.19 -11.30 -3.67
CA GLY A 13 -4.37 -10.74 -2.60
C GLY A 13 -5.13 -10.54 -1.27
N TYR A 14 -6.45 -10.32 -1.34
CA TYR A 14 -7.32 -10.34 -0.16
C TYR A 14 -7.58 -11.75 0.37
N ARG A 15 -7.80 -12.74 -0.50
CA ARG A 15 -8.09 -14.13 -0.10
C ARG A 15 -6.88 -14.87 0.47
N GLU A 16 -5.69 -14.55 -0.02
CA GLU A 16 -4.45 -15.23 0.35
C GLU A 16 -3.90 -14.83 1.72
N GLY A 17 -4.42 -13.78 2.36
CA GLY A 17 -3.88 -13.30 3.63
C GLY A 17 -4.89 -12.61 4.54
N GLY A 18 -4.55 -12.58 5.83
CA GLY A 18 -5.32 -11.84 6.83
C GLY A 18 -4.99 -10.35 6.88
N VAL A 19 -5.67 -9.64 7.77
CA VAL A 19 -5.39 -8.23 8.09
C VAL A 19 -3.90 -8.02 8.36
N ASN A 20 -3.33 -7.02 7.68
CA ASN A 20 -1.90 -6.70 7.75
C ASN A 20 -1.63 -5.18 7.82
N PHE A 21 -2.66 -4.36 7.96
CA PHE A 21 -2.54 -2.90 8.06
C PHE A 21 -3.67 -2.30 8.90
N GLY A 22 -3.36 -1.27 9.69
CA GLY A 22 -4.35 -0.45 10.40
C GLY A 22 -5.34 -1.21 11.28
N GLY A 23 -5.03 -2.43 11.72
CA GLY A 23 -5.84 -3.26 12.62
C GLY A 23 -7.01 -4.03 11.99
N HIS A 24 -7.52 -3.61 10.82
CA HIS A 24 -8.63 -4.30 10.11
C HIS A 24 -8.57 -4.17 8.59
N TYR A 25 -7.47 -3.61 8.07
CA TYR A 25 -7.26 -3.51 6.64
C TYR A 25 -6.29 -4.57 6.14
N ARG A 26 -6.49 -4.94 4.88
CA ARG A 26 -5.48 -5.63 4.07
C ARG A 26 -4.91 -4.63 3.07
N LEU A 27 -3.65 -4.29 3.22
CA LEU A 27 -2.88 -3.67 2.15
C LEU A 27 -2.46 -4.75 1.15
N VAL A 28 -2.92 -4.61 -0.09
CA VAL A 28 -2.57 -5.45 -1.23
C VAL A 28 -1.65 -4.66 -2.13
N THR A 29 -0.53 -5.26 -2.55
CA THR A 29 0.47 -4.63 -3.41
C THR A 29 0.77 -5.53 -4.60
N TRP A 30 0.97 -4.94 -5.78
CA TRP A 30 1.32 -5.70 -6.99
C TRP A 30 2.15 -4.85 -7.95
N MET A 31 2.96 -5.53 -8.76
CA MET A 31 3.74 -4.86 -9.80
C MET A 31 2.83 -4.41 -10.95
N CYS A 32 3.00 -3.16 -11.39
CA CYS A 32 2.28 -2.55 -12.51
C CYS A 32 3.14 -2.34 -13.76
N GLY A 33 4.44 -2.58 -13.68
CA GLY A 33 5.42 -2.38 -14.75
C GLY A 33 6.84 -2.21 -14.20
N ALA A 34 7.77 -1.75 -15.04
CA ALA A 34 9.14 -1.48 -14.62
C ALA A 34 9.15 -0.35 -13.56
N SER A 35 9.78 -0.62 -12.42
CA SER A 35 9.86 0.32 -11.27
C SER A 35 8.49 0.88 -10.86
N CYS A 36 7.44 0.05 -10.92
CA CYS A 36 6.07 0.44 -10.57
C CYS A 36 5.45 -0.67 -9.72
N THR A 37 5.15 -0.35 -8.47
CA THR A 37 4.36 -1.18 -7.56
C THR A 37 3.15 -0.37 -7.08
N GLN A 38 1.95 -0.83 -7.42
CA GLN A 38 0.72 -0.23 -6.91
C GLN A 38 0.35 -0.80 -5.56
N SER A 39 -0.45 -0.04 -4.81
CA SER A 39 -1.08 -0.49 -3.59
C SER A 39 -2.57 -0.16 -3.56
N ALA A 40 -3.32 -0.96 -2.82
CA ALA A 40 -4.69 -0.65 -2.46
C ALA A 40 -5.00 -1.20 -1.07
N LEU A 41 -5.87 -0.49 -0.37
CA LEU A 41 -6.32 -0.86 0.97
C LEU A 41 -7.72 -1.47 0.88
N VAL A 42 -7.87 -2.70 1.35
CA VAL A 42 -9.16 -3.40 1.44
C VAL A 42 -9.61 -3.41 2.90
N ASP A 43 -10.78 -2.85 3.16
CA ASP A 43 -11.43 -2.88 4.47
C ASP A 43 -12.05 -4.26 4.70
N ALA A 44 -11.53 -5.04 5.64
CA ALA A 44 -12.06 -6.37 5.93
C ALA A 44 -13.48 -6.35 6.53
N ARG A 45 -13.93 -5.22 7.09
CA ARG A 45 -15.27 -5.08 7.68
C ARG A 45 -16.33 -4.80 6.62
N THR A 46 -15.97 -4.09 5.55
CA THR A 46 -16.94 -3.60 4.55
C THR A 46 -16.69 -4.09 3.13
N GLY A 47 -15.52 -4.67 2.84
CA GLY A 47 -15.09 -5.04 1.49
C GLY A 47 -14.77 -3.85 0.58
N ARG A 48 -14.79 -2.61 1.11
CA ARG A 48 -14.45 -1.41 0.33
C ARG A 48 -12.96 -1.36 0.02
N ILE A 49 -12.64 -0.86 -1.16
CA ILE A 49 -11.28 -0.73 -1.67
C ILE A 49 -10.94 0.76 -1.79
N TYR A 50 -9.80 1.15 -1.25
CA TYR A 50 -9.24 2.49 -1.34
C TYR A 50 -7.92 2.44 -2.09
N GLU A 51 -7.69 3.41 -2.98
CA GLU A 51 -6.43 3.51 -3.73
C GLU A 51 -5.33 3.99 -2.77
N GLY A 52 -4.13 3.42 -2.89
CA GLY A 52 -2.96 3.81 -2.11
C GLY A 52 -1.86 4.43 -2.97
N PRO A 53 -0.78 4.91 -2.34
CA PRO A 53 0.41 5.40 -3.05
C PRO A 53 1.04 4.34 -3.97
N ILE A 54 1.83 4.80 -4.93
CA ILE A 54 2.63 3.96 -5.82
C ILE A 54 4.09 4.03 -5.36
N ALA A 55 4.79 2.91 -5.40
CA ALA A 55 6.21 2.82 -5.06
C ALA A 55 7.04 2.34 -6.25
N ALA A 56 8.30 2.78 -6.30
CA ALA A 56 9.29 2.22 -7.21
C ALA A 56 10.01 1.02 -6.58
N LEU A 57 10.33 1.11 -5.28
CA LEU A 57 11.07 0.08 -4.53
C LEU A 57 10.19 -0.79 -3.62
N GLY A 58 8.88 -0.51 -3.59
CA GLY A 58 7.91 -1.23 -2.78
C GLY A 58 7.55 -0.52 -1.48
N PHE A 59 7.01 -1.28 -0.53
CA PHE A 59 6.38 -0.74 0.68
C PHE A 59 6.84 -1.46 1.94
N SER A 60 6.90 -0.73 3.05
CA SER A 60 7.03 -1.29 4.40
C SER A 60 5.88 -0.83 5.28
N PHE A 61 5.28 -1.75 6.01
CA PHE A 61 4.09 -1.52 6.84
C PHE A 61 3.94 -2.62 7.91
N ARG A 62 3.01 -2.43 8.85
CA ARG A 62 2.74 -3.37 9.95
C ARG A 62 1.24 -3.53 10.20
N ALA A 63 0.86 -4.72 10.69
CA ALA A 63 -0.53 -5.09 11.00
C ALA A 63 -1.32 -4.04 11.79
N ASN A 64 -0.71 -3.54 12.86
CA ASN A 64 -1.36 -2.63 13.80
C ASN A 64 -0.89 -1.17 13.64
N SER A 65 -0.35 -0.82 12.47
CA SER A 65 0.09 0.53 12.15
C SER A 65 -0.73 1.11 11.00
N ARG A 66 -1.01 2.42 11.07
CA ARG A 66 -1.60 3.19 9.96
C ARG A 66 -0.53 3.90 9.11
N LEU A 67 0.75 3.67 9.41
CA LEU A 67 1.86 4.20 8.62
C LEU A 67 2.21 3.24 7.48
N LEU A 68 2.22 3.77 6.27
CA LEU A 68 2.76 3.17 5.07
C LEU A 68 4.06 3.89 4.69
N VAL A 69 5.16 3.15 4.64
CA VAL A 69 6.44 3.65 4.14
C VAL A 69 6.55 3.25 2.68
N VAL A 70 6.70 4.24 1.81
CA VAL A 70 6.86 4.11 0.36
C VAL A 70 8.33 4.28 0.04
N ASN A 71 8.90 3.40 -0.79
CA ASN A 71 10.33 3.38 -1.08
C ASN A 71 11.18 3.37 0.21
N PRO A 72 10.97 2.38 1.10
CA PRO A 72 11.71 2.33 2.36
C PRO A 72 13.23 2.36 2.09
N PRO A 73 14.01 3.02 2.96
CA PRO A 73 15.45 3.12 2.76
C PRO A 73 16.07 1.73 2.71
N ASP A 74 16.91 1.52 1.70
CA ASP A 74 17.75 0.34 1.51
C ASP A 74 19.20 0.68 1.92
N SER A 75 20.04 -0.33 2.04
CA SER A 75 21.50 -0.27 2.11
C SER A 75 22.17 0.48 0.94
N SER A 76 21.47 0.71 -0.18
CA SER A 76 21.96 1.50 -1.30
C SER A 76 21.62 3.00 -1.14
N GLU A 77 22.64 3.81 -0.87
CA GLU A 77 22.52 5.27 -0.85
C GLU A 77 22.04 5.82 -2.20
N VAL A 78 22.46 5.20 -3.30
CA VAL A 78 22.05 5.59 -4.66
C VAL A 78 20.56 5.34 -4.88
N ALA A 79 20.04 4.17 -4.47
CA ALA A 79 18.62 3.85 -4.60
C ALA A 79 17.77 4.82 -3.76
N THR A 80 18.22 5.11 -2.53
CA THR A 80 17.57 6.07 -1.63
C THR A 80 17.58 7.50 -2.21
N SER A 81 18.64 7.88 -2.93
CA SER A 81 18.70 9.18 -3.60
C SER A 81 17.78 9.28 -4.82
N LEU A 82 17.58 8.18 -5.57
CA LEU A 82 16.71 8.16 -6.76
C LEU A 82 15.23 8.01 -6.41
N PHE A 83 14.93 7.29 -5.32
CA PHE A 83 13.59 7.01 -4.84
C PHE A 83 13.53 7.32 -3.34
N PRO A 84 13.43 8.61 -2.96
CA PRO A 84 13.42 9.00 -1.56
C PRO A 84 12.24 8.35 -0.82
N PRO A 85 12.42 7.98 0.46
CA PRO A 85 11.35 7.40 1.24
C PRO A 85 10.25 8.43 1.49
N GLU A 86 9.01 8.02 1.31
CA GLU A 86 7.84 8.80 1.67
C GLU A 86 7.05 8.10 2.78
N TYR A 87 6.44 8.90 3.65
CA TYR A 87 5.70 8.43 4.80
C TYR A 87 4.25 8.87 4.64
N TRP A 88 3.34 7.91 4.65
CA TRP A 88 1.91 8.15 4.44
C TRP A 88 1.11 7.54 5.58
N VAL A 89 0.28 8.33 6.24
CA VAL A 89 -0.61 7.86 7.30
C VAL A 89 -2.01 7.67 6.74
N TRP A 90 -2.65 6.54 7.06
CA TRP A 90 -4.06 6.30 6.71
C TRP A 90 -5.00 6.97 7.71
N HIS A 91 -5.87 7.85 7.21
CA HIS A 91 -6.88 8.53 7.99
C HIS A 91 -8.27 7.94 7.69
N GLU A 92 -8.85 7.25 8.67
CA GLU A 92 -10.14 6.56 8.49
C GLU A 92 -11.32 7.52 8.26
N ALA A 93 -11.26 8.72 8.86
CA ALA A 93 -12.30 9.73 8.73
C ALA A 93 -12.39 10.29 7.30
N SER A 94 -11.23 10.62 6.71
CA SER A 94 -11.13 11.11 5.33
C SER A 94 -11.06 9.99 4.29
N ARG A 95 -10.76 8.75 4.73
CA ARG A 95 -10.53 7.56 3.90
C ARG A 95 -9.43 7.79 2.86
N GLN A 96 -8.36 8.46 3.30
CA GLN A 96 -7.24 8.86 2.46
C GLN A 96 -5.91 8.62 3.16
N PHE A 97 -4.87 8.48 2.35
CA PHE A 97 -3.48 8.57 2.80
C PHE A 97 -3.05 10.02 2.78
N GLU A 98 -2.47 10.47 3.89
CA GLU A 98 -2.00 11.84 4.08
C GLU A 98 -0.53 11.81 4.51
N GLN A 99 0.30 12.71 3.98
CA GLN A 99 1.67 12.88 4.47
C GLN A 99 1.64 13.63 5.81
N PRO A 100 2.47 13.23 6.79
CA PRO A 100 2.51 13.86 8.11
C PRO A 100 3.09 15.28 8.09
#